data_AF-A0A6L7WJY5-F1
#
_entry.id   AF-A0A6L7WJY5-F1
#
_cell.length_a   1.000
_cell.length_b   1.000
_cell.length_c   1.000
_cell.angle_alpha   90.00
_cell.angle_beta   90.00
_cell.angle_gamma   90.00
#
_symmetry.space_group_name_H-M   'P 1'
#
loop_
_entity.id
_entity.type
_entity.pdbx_description
1 polymer ?
#
loop_
_entity_poly.entity_id
_entity_poly.type
_entity_poly.pdbx_seq_one_letter_code
_entity_poly.pdbx_strand_id
1 'polypeptide(L)'
;MKLLGRVAPLAMYTVVAACAPQSEGPGWPGETWPVSTAEAEGVDPAAIDSLIADIDAGRYGLIDQFLLIRNGRVIADRRWDHSARYAELLAAQEDTADHQYNYDHPSWHPYYRDTDLHSLQSVTKSVTSVAFGIAVDEGHISGVEVPAWPYFEGYGVDLADPRRAATSLEDFLTMRSGIDWALPGQTYDDGTHPTVVLEASDAWIDYVVARPVGTEPGTRFDYNDGVSVLLGKIVREATGQRLDAWAEERLFRPIGIDEYYWKLAPDGEVDSEGGLYLSTHDLARIGY
;
A
#
# COMPACT_ATOMS: atom_id res chain seq x y z
N MET A 1 82.27 7.58 -12.49
CA MET A 1 82.55 7.61 -11.05
C MET A 1 81.43 8.37 -10.36
N LYS A 2 80.63 7.65 -9.57
CA LYS A 2 79.53 8.03 -8.65
C LYS A 2 79.00 9.49 -8.64
N LEU A 3 77.68 9.64 -8.80
CA LEU A 3 76.83 10.26 -7.79
C LEU A 3 75.35 9.85 -7.96
N LEU A 4 74.76 9.44 -6.83
CA LEU A 4 73.42 8.90 -6.64
C LEU A 4 72.38 10.03 -6.57
N GLY A 5 71.23 9.84 -7.21
CA GLY A 5 69.99 10.56 -6.96
C GLY A 5 68.94 9.58 -6.44
N ARG A 6 68.45 9.84 -5.22
CA ARG A 6 67.52 9.01 -4.45
C ARG A 6 66.14 8.94 -5.12
N VAL A 7 65.56 7.74 -5.20
CA VAL A 7 64.11 7.54 -5.31
C VAL A 7 63.70 6.63 -4.15
N ALA A 8 62.88 7.16 -3.25
CA ALA A 8 62.27 6.41 -2.17
C ALA A 8 61.16 5.49 -2.73
N PRO A 9 61.00 4.24 -2.25
CA PRO A 9 59.82 3.47 -2.57
C PRO A 9 58.65 4.04 -1.75
N LEU A 10 57.63 4.56 -2.44
CA LEU A 10 56.34 4.84 -1.85
C LEU A 10 55.65 3.49 -1.63
N ALA A 11 55.61 3.01 -0.39
CA ALA A 11 54.80 1.86 -0.01
C ALA A 11 53.33 2.29 -0.04
N MET A 12 52.62 1.90 -1.10
CA MET A 12 51.18 2.05 -1.20
C MET A 12 50.56 0.93 -0.35
N TYR A 13 50.15 1.25 0.88
CA TYR A 13 49.29 0.36 1.66
C TYR A 13 47.88 0.45 1.09
N THR A 14 47.54 -0.48 0.21
CA THR A 14 46.14 -0.72 -0.15
C THR A 14 45.48 -1.39 1.05
N VAL A 15 44.80 -0.60 1.88
CA VAL A 15 43.80 -1.16 2.79
C VAL A 15 42.62 -1.55 1.90
N VAL A 16 42.62 -2.80 1.43
CA VAL A 16 41.39 -3.44 1.00
C VAL A 16 40.57 -3.60 2.28
N ALA A 17 39.72 -2.63 2.56
CA ALA A 17 38.59 -2.88 3.43
C ALA A 17 37.75 -3.92 2.67
N ALA A 18 37.98 -5.19 2.99
CA ALA A 18 37.08 -6.24 2.60
C ALA A 18 35.71 -5.81 3.15
N CYS A 19 34.78 -5.47 2.25
CA CYS A 19 33.38 -5.56 2.61
C CYS A 19 33.22 -6.92 3.27
N ALA A 20 32.81 -6.92 4.53
CA ALA A 20 32.37 -8.15 5.15
C ALA A 20 31.43 -8.83 4.15
N PRO A 21 31.56 -10.15 3.92
CA PRO A 21 30.55 -10.85 3.15
C PRO A 21 29.21 -10.47 3.79
N GLN A 22 28.26 -9.97 2.98
CA GLN A 22 26.88 -9.90 3.43
C GLN A 22 26.61 -11.27 4.02
N SER A 23 26.42 -11.35 5.34
CA SER A 23 25.93 -12.57 5.95
C SER A 23 24.70 -12.90 5.13
N GLU A 24 24.64 -14.09 4.53
CA GLU A 24 23.42 -14.61 3.95
C GLU A 24 22.38 -14.47 5.05
N GLY A 25 21.55 -13.43 4.94
CA GLY A 25 20.44 -13.23 5.83
C GLY A 25 19.59 -14.49 5.74
N PRO A 26 18.73 -14.75 6.73
CA PRO A 26 17.64 -15.66 6.44
C PRO A 26 16.99 -15.18 5.12
N GLY A 27 16.73 -16.11 4.20
CA GLY A 27 15.93 -15.82 3.03
C GLY A 27 14.55 -15.29 3.44
N TRP A 28 13.67 -15.05 2.46
CA TRP A 28 12.28 -14.65 2.71
C TRP A 28 11.70 -15.34 3.96
N PRO A 29 11.06 -14.61 4.89
CA PRO A 29 10.56 -15.21 6.12
C PRO A 29 9.68 -16.43 5.81
N GLY A 30 9.94 -17.55 6.48
CA GLY A 30 9.11 -18.74 6.42
C GLY A 30 7.78 -18.51 7.16
N GLU A 31 7.30 -19.49 7.92
CA GLU A 31 6.07 -19.34 8.72
C GLU A 31 6.15 -18.16 9.72
N THR A 32 7.33 -17.89 10.27
CA THR A 32 7.54 -16.78 11.22
C THR A 32 8.78 -15.96 10.86
N TRP A 33 8.78 -14.69 11.27
CA TRP A 33 9.94 -13.82 11.15
C TRP A 33 11.04 -14.27 12.13
N PRO A 34 12.28 -14.50 11.66
CA PRO A 34 13.40 -14.67 12.57
C PRO A 34 13.61 -13.42 13.43
N VAL A 35 14.05 -13.60 14.68
CA VAL A 35 14.30 -12.49 15.60
C VAL A 35 15.82 -12.34 15.83
N SER A 36 16.28 -11.10 16.00
CA SER A 36 17.67 -10.76 16.37
C SER A 36 17.69 -9.57 17.32
N THR A 37 18.87 -9.22 17.85
CA THR A 37 19.05 -7.96 18.57
C THR A 37 19.43 -6.85 17.59
N ALA A 38 19.11 -5.60 17.95
CA ALA A 38 19.49 -4.44 17.15
C ALA A 38 21.01 -4.39 16.91
N GLU A 39 21.81 -4.62 17.95
CA GLU A 39 23.28 -4.58 17.88
C GLU A 39 23.84 -5.65 16.95
N ALA A 40 23.26 -6.87 16.98
CA ALA A 40 23.67 -7.96 16.11
C ALA A 40 23.42 -7.64 14.63
N GLU A 41 22.38 -6.86 14.34
CA GLU A 41 22.05 -6.40 12.98
C GLU A 41 22.63 -5.01 12.62
N GLY A 42 23.52 -4.49 13.46
CA GLY A 42 24.23 -3.23 13.22
C GLY A 42 23.38 -1.97 13.41
N VAL A 43 22.35 -2.05 14.25
CA VAL A 43 21.47 -0.93 14.62
C VAL A 43 21.75 -0.53 16.07
N ASP A 44 21.83 0.78 16.31
CA ASP A 44 21.98 1.32 17.67
C ASP A 44 20.66 1.14 18.45
N PRO A 45 20.63 0.31 19.52
CA PRO A 45 19.42 0.11 20.32
C PRO A 45 18.92 1.41 20.94
N ALA A 46 19.80 2.38 21.24
CA ALA A 46 19.40 3.64 21.85
C ALA A 46 18.49 4.48 20.94
N ALA A 47 18.64 4.34 19.62
CA ALA A 47 17.77 5.01 18.65
C ALA A 47 16.35 4.42 18.66
N ILE A 48 16.25 3.08 18.76
CA ILE A 48 14.97 2.37 18.86
C ILE A 48 14.30 2.72 20.20
N ASP A 49 15.04 2.65 21.29
CA ASP A 49 14.54 2.97 22.64
C ASP A 49 14.06 4.42 22.72
N SER A 50 14.76 5.37 22.09
CA SER A 50 14.33 6.76 22.03
C SER A 50 13.00 6.90 21.29
N LEU A 51 12.80 6.23 20.16
CA LEU A 51 11.54 6.28 19.43
C LEU A 51 10.39 5.65 20.24
N ILE A 52 10.64 4.51 20.89
CA ILE A 52 9.66 3.86 21.76
C ILE A 52 9.27 4.80 22.90
N ALA A 53 10.24 5.46 23.55
CA ALA A 53 9.96 6.43 24.61
C ALA A 53 9.15 7.64 24.12
N ASP A 54 9.34 8.07 22.87
CA ASP A 54 8.54 9.12 22.25
C ASP A 54 7.09 8.67 22.02
N ILE A 55 6.88 7.42 21.60
CA ILE A 55 5.54 6.80 21.46
C ILE A 55 4.87 6.65 22.83
N ASP A 56 5.57 6.14 23.83
CA ASP A 56 5.07 6.00 25.21
C ASP A 56 4.68 7.35 25.81
N ALA A 57 5.37 8.42 25.44
CA ALA A 57 5.07 9.79 25.84
C ALA A 57 3.89 10.41 25.04
N GLY A 58 3.27 9.67 24.11
CA GLY A 58 2.12 10.09 23.31
C GLY A 58 2.44 11.11 22.21
N ARG A 59 3.72 11.26 21.80
CA ARG A 59 4.11 12.31 20.85
C ARG A 59 3.56 12.11 19.43
N TYR A 60 3.18 10.89 19.10
CA TYR A 60 2.70 10.52 17.76
C TYR A 60 1.21 10.13 17.74
N GLY A 61 0.47 10.46 18.80
CA GLY A 61 -0.91 10.00 18.97
C GLY A 61 -0.99 8.52 19.35
N LEU A 62 -2.05 7.85 18.92
CA LEU A 62 -2.25 6.42 19.17
C LEU A 62 -1.50 5.63 18.11
N ILE A 63 -0.46 4.91 18.54
CA ILE A 63 0.26 3.94 17.74
C ILE A 63 -0.06 2.57 18.33
N ASP A 64 -0.64 1.67 17.54
CA ASP A 64 -0.98 0.33 18.01
C ASP A 64 0.20 -0.64 17.96
N GLN A 65 1.04 -0.55 16.92
CA GLN A 65 2.20 -1.42 16.76
C GLN A 65 3.35 -0.70 16.04
N PHE A 66 4.57 -1.00 16.49
CA PHE A 66 5.84 -0.62 15.85
C PHE A 66 6.65 -1.88 15.59
N LEU A 67 6.94 -2.15 14.32
CA LEU A 67 7.73 -3.28 13.85
C LEU A 67 8.96 -2.77 13.08
N LEU A 68 10.15 -3.26 13.43
CA LEU A 68 11.39 -2.95 12.73
C LEU A 68 12.11 -4.24 12.36
N ILE A 69 12.36 -4.39 11.06
CA ILE A 69 13.08 -5.52 10.46
C ILE A 69 14.38 -5.04 9.86
N ARG A 70 15.47 -5.77 10.12
CA ARG A 70 16.79 -5.54 9.53
C ARG A 70 17.41 -6.87 9.13
N ASN A 71 17.95 -6.95 7.91
CA ASN A 71 18.55 -8.16 7.35
C ASN A 71 17.64 -9.41 7.46
N GLY A 72 16.33 -9.24 7.31
CA GLY A 72 15.35 -10.34 7.40
C GLY A 72 15.05 -10.81 8.80
N ARG A 73 15.43 -10.02 9.82
CA ARG A 73 15.17 -10.32 11.22
C ARG A 73 14.44 -9.18 11.90
N VAL A 74 13.43 -9.51 12.67
CA VAL A 74 12.77 -8.56 13.58
C VAL A 74 13.77 -8.18 14.67
N ILE A 75 14.03 -6.89 14.80
CA ILE A 75 14.91 -6.32 15.82
C ILE A 75 14.17 -5.44 16.83
N ALA A 76 12.94 -5.04 16.51
CA ALA A 76 11.99 -4.47 17.46
C ALA A 76 10.57 -4.80 17.03
N ASP A 77 9.75 -5.23 17.99
CA ASP A 77 8.31 -5.42 17.80
C ASP A 77 7.62 -5.03 19.12
N ARG A 78 6.85 -3.95 19.07
CA ARG A 78 6.17 -3.37 20.23
C ARG A 78 4.72 -3.10 19.88
N ARG A 79 3.82 -3.52 20.77
CA ARG A 79 2.38 -3.29 20.70
C ARG A 79 1.93 -2.48 21.89
N TRP A 80 0.97 -1.59 21.68
CA TRP A 80 0.28 -0.82 22.71
C TRP A 80 -1.22 -1.14 22.66
N ASP A 81 -1.77 -1.50 23.81
CA ASP A 81 -3.20 -1.76 23.93
C ASP A 81 -3.95 -0.45 24.21
N HIS A 82 -4.69 0.01 23.21
CA HIS A 82 -5.55 1.19 23.28
C HIS A 82 -7.04 0.83 23.31
N SER A 83 -7.41 -0.43 23.56
CA SER A 83 -8.81 -0.91 23.51
C SER A 83 -9.77 -0.05 24.34
N ALA A 84 -9.40 0.30 25.57
CA ALA A 84 -10.20 1.18 26.43
C ALA A 84 -10.34 2.58 25.83
N ARG A 85 -9.28 3.12 25.22
CA ARG A 85 -9.29 4.43 24.61
C ARG A 85 -10.15 4.46 23.34
N TYR A 86 -10.09 3.41 22.52
CA TYR A 86 -10.97 3.26 21.37
C TYR A 86 -12.44 3.14 21.79
N ALA A 87 -12.74 2.35 22.83
CA ALA A 87 -14.10 2.28 23.36
C ALA A 87 -14.64 3.66 23.77
N GLU A 88 -13.82 4.52 24.39
CA GLU A 88 -14.20 5.90 24.73
C GLU A 88 -14.43 6.77 23.48
N LEU A 89 -13.52 6.72 22.50
CA LEU A 89 -13.59 7.53 21.28
C LEU A 89 -14.81 7.15 20.43
N LEU A 90 -15.04 5.85 20.23
CA LEU A 90 -16.13 5.35 19.39
C LEU A 90 -17.50 5.52 20.09
N ALA A 91 -17.55 5.44 21.43
CA ALA A 91 -18.78 5.76 22.16
C ALA A 91 -19.19 7.24 22.07
N ALA A 92 -18.27 8.13 21.68
CA ALA A 92 -18.56 9.54 21.47
C ALA A 92 -19.09 9.85 20.06
N GLN A 93 -19.06 8.88 19.15
CA GLN A 93 -19.50 9.06 17.77
C GLN A 93 -21.02 8.90 17.64
N GLU A 94 -21.61 9.68 16.74
CA GLU A 94 -23.07 9.68 16.52
C GLU A 94 -23.52 8.57 15.57
N ASP A 95 -22.64 8.14 14.65
CA ASP A 95 -22.93 7.06 13.71
C ASP A 95 -22.65 5.68 14.33
N THR A 96 -23.73 4.90 14.50
CA THR A 96 -23.70 3.55 15.07
C THR A 96 -24.04 2.48 14.05
N ALA A 97 -24.11 2.84 12.76
CA ALA A 97 -24.46 1.91 11.71
C ALA A 97 -23.35 0.86 11.51
N ASP A 98 -23.72 -0.41 11.53
CA ASP A 98 -22.78 -1.52 11.28
C ASP A 98 -22.65 -1.78 9.77
N HIS A 99 -21.73 -1.04 9.14
CA HIS A 99 -21.28 -1.28 7.79
C HIS A 99 -19.78 -1.03 7.66
N GLN A 100 -19.15 -1.71 6.69
CA GLN A 100 -17.70 -1.71 6.52
C GLN A 100 -17.08 -0.33 6.16
N TYR A 101 -17.90 0.64 5.78
CA TYR A 101 -17.46 2.01 5.48
C TYR A 101 -17.69 2.98 6.64
N ASN A 102 -18.23 2.49 7.77
CA ASN A 102 -18.27 3.27 8.99
C ASN A 102 -16.89 3.18 9.67
N TYR A 103 -16.06 4.19 9.44
CA TYR A 103 -14.71 4.29 10.00
C TYR A 103 -14.69 4.48 11.53
N ASP A 104 -15.85 4.79 12.11
CA ASP A 104 -16.07 4.96 13.54
C ASP A 104 -16.66 3.71 14.22
N HIS A 105 -16.78 2.60 13.49
CA HIS A 105 -17.37 1.39 14.04
C HIS A 105 -16.31 0.41 14.59
N PRO A 106 -16.41 -0.05 15.86
CA PRO A 106 -15.38 -0.87 16.51
C PRO A 106 -15.16 -2.24 15.88
N SER A 107 -16.18 -2.80 15.21
CA SER A 107 -16.03 -4.07 14.49
C SER A 107 -15.22 -3.95 13.19
N TRP A 108 -14.95 -2.73 12.74
CA TRP A 108 -14.26 -2.46 11.47
C TRP A 108 -12.95 -1.71 11.67
N HIS A 109 -12.81 -0.94 12.76
CA HIS A 109 -11.65 -0.10 13.02
C HIS A 109 -11.27 -0.02 14.51
N PRO A 110 -9.96 0.09 14.81
CA PRO A 110 -8.85 0.02 13.86
C PRO A 110 -8.58 -1.42 13.35
N TYR A 111 -9.03 -2.41 14.12
CA TYR A 111 -8.91 -3.82 13.82
C TYR A 111 -10.22 -4.41 13.31
N TYR A 112 -10.12 -5.31 12.35
CA TYR A 112 -11.28 -6.03 11.82
C TYR A 112 -11.78 -7.05 12.84
N ARG A 113 -13.02 -6.88 13.33
CA ARG A 113 -13.79 -7.86 14.14
C ARG A 113 -12.99 -8.55 15.24
N ASP A 114 -12.29 -7.77 16.05
CA ASP A 114 -11.45 -8.24 17.16
C ASP A 114 -10.32 -9.23 16.74
N THR A 115 -9.86 -9.16 15.48
CA THR A 115 -8.67 -9.86 14.97
C THR A 115 -7.42 -8.99 15.07
N ASP A 116 -6.26 -9.52 14.68
CA ASP A 116 -5.01 -8.75 14.53
C ASP A 116 -4.90 -8.04 13.16
N LEU A 117 -5.94 -8.11 12.32
CA LEU A 117 -5.95 -7.49 10.99
C LEU A 117 -6.30 -6.01 11.12
N HIS A 118 -5.32 -5.15 10.84
CA HIS A 118 -5.46 -3.70 10.93
C HIS A 118 -5.83 -3.12 9.57
N SER A 119 -6.70 -2.10 9.54
CA SER A 119 -7.02 -1.41 8.29
C SER A 119 -5.76 -0.79 7.68
N LEU A 120 -5.51 -1.05 6.40
CA LEU A 120 -4.39 -0.48 5.67
C LEU A 120 -4.73 0.86 5.02
N GLN A 121 -6.03 1.17 4.87
CA GLN A 121 -6.50 2.33 4.13
C GLN A 121 -5.75 2.44 2.79
N SER A 122 -5.23 3.61 2.44
CA SER A 122 -4.56 3.86 1.16
C SER A 122 -3.28 3.06 0.92
N VAL A 123 -2.71 2.36 1.91
CA VAL A 123 -1.65 1.36 1.65
C VAL A 123 -2.17 0.24 0.74
N THR A 124 -3.47 -0.05 0.77
CA THR A 124 -4.17 -0.97 -0.15
C THR A 124 -3.83 -0.71 -1.62
N LYS A 125 -3.75 0.56 -2.04
CA LYS A 125 -3.46 0.93 -3.42
C LYS A 125 -2.08 0.44 -3.89
N SER A 126 -1.11 0.37 -2.97
CA SER A 126 0.21 -0.19 -3.27
C SER A 126 0.14 -1.70 -3.52
N VAL A 127 -0.66 -2.42 -2.73
CA VAL A 127 -0.88 -3.86 -2.92
C VAL A 127 -1.63 -4.13 -4.24
N THR A 128 -2.65 -3.33 -4.55
CA THR A 128 -3.34 -3.34 -5.85
C THR A 128 -2.35 -3.12 -7.00
N SER A 129 -1.44 -2.16 -6.88
CA SER A 129 -0.41 -1.88 -7.90
C SER A 129 0.55 -3.05 -8.10
N VAL A 130 0.97 -3.73 -7.02
CA VAL A 130 1.79 -4.96 -7.12
C VAL A 130 1.01 -6.06 -7.84
N ALA A 131 -0.23 -6.33 -7.45
CA ALA A 131 -1.08 -7.33 -8.09
C ALA A 131 -1.31 -7.04 -9.58
N PHE A 132 -1.49 -5.77 -9.94
CA PHE A 132 -1.55 -5.31 -11.32
C PHE A 132 -0.23 -5.54 -12.06
N GLY A 133 0.91 -5.20 -11.43
CA GLY A 133 2.23 -5.44 -11.99
C GLY A 133 2.47 -6.92 -12.30
N ILE A 134 2.03 -7.83 -11.43
CA ILE A 134 2.09 -9.27 -11.69
C ILE A 134 1.25 -9.66 -12.93
N ALA A 135 0.07 -9.07 -13.12
CA ALA A 135 -0.73 -9.31 -14.31
C ALA A 135 -0.05 -8.80 -15.60
N VAL A 136 0.73 -7.71 -15.53
CA VAL A 136 1.59 -7.27 -16.63
C VAL A 136 2.73 -8.25 -16.87
N ASP A 137 3.45 -8.65 -15.82
CA ASP A 137 4.61 -9.55 -15.92
C ASP A 137 4.23 -10.94 -16.45
N GLU A 138 3.05 -11.46 -16.09
CA GLU A 138 2.50 -12.72 -16.62
C GLU A 138 1.86 -12.58 -18.01
N GLY A 139 1.83 -11.37 -18.57
CA GLY A 139 1.36 -11.10 -19.93
C GLY A 139 -0.17 -11.06 -20.10
N HIS A 140 -0.93 -10.98 -19.00
CA HIS A 140 -2.38 -10.72 -19.05
C HIS A 140 -2.69 -9.28 -19.49
N ILE A 141 -1.78 -8.35 -19.18
CA ILE A 141 -1.83 -6.96 -19.61
C ILE A 141 -0.56 -6.67 -20.41
N SER A 142 -0.69 -6.26 -21.67
CA SER A 142 0.45 -6.11 -22.59
C SER A 142 1.48 -5.04 -22.19
N GLY A 143 1.14 -4.17 -21.24
CA GLY A 143 1.98 -3.09 -20.73
C GLY A 143 1.15 -1.93 -20.19
N VAL A 144 1.80 -0.97 -19.52
CA VAL A 144 1.12 0.18 -18.92
C VAL A 144 0.78 1.30 -19.92
N GLU A 145 1.43 1.31 -21.08
CA GLU A 145 1.20 2.33 -22.12
C GLU A 145 -0.06 2.11 -22.96
N VAL A 146 -0.77 1.00 -22.73
CA VAL A 146 -1.99 0.68 -23.48
C VAL A 146 -3.17 1.53 -22.99
N PRO A 147 -4.19 1.77 -23.84
CA PRO A 147 -5.39 2.48 -23.42
C PRO A 147 -6.11 1.77 -22.26
N ALA A 148 -6.61 2.54 -21.29
CA ALA A 148 -7.24 2.00 -20.08
C ALA A 148 -8.72 1.61 -20.25
N TRP A 149 -9.45 2.33 -21.11
CA TRP A 149 -10.90 2.16 -21.22
C TRP A 149 -11.41 0.91 -21.95
N PRO A 150 -10.65 0.21 -22.83
CA PRO A 150 -11.09 -1.05 -23.42
C PRO A 150 -11.46 -2.15 -22.41
N TYR A 151 -10.93 -2.10 -21.18
CA TYR A 151 -11.30 -3.04 -20.11
C TYR A 151 -12.69 -2.80 -19.51
N PHE A 152 -13.38 -1.74 -19.94
CA PHE A 152 -14.72 -1.37 -19.43
C PHE A 152 -15.77 -1.44 -20.54
N GLU A 153 -15.61 -2.36 -21.50
CA GLU A 153 -16.64 -2.61 -22.51
C GLU A 153 -17.96 -2.98 -21.82
N GLY A 154 -19.05 -2.31 -22.20
CA GLY A 154 -20.37 -2.47 -21.56
C GLY A 154 -20.67 -1.45 -20.46
N TYR A 155 -19.67 -0.72 -19.96
CA TYR A 155 -19.88 0.46 -19.13
C TYR A 155 -20.11 1.69 -20.02
N GLY A 156 -20.85 2.68 -19.52
CA GLY A 156 -21.22 3.90 -20.25
C GLY A 156 -20.05 4.88 -20.46
N VAL A 157 -18.88 4.40 -20.88
CA VAL A 157 -17.67 5.21 -21.07
C VAL A 157 -17.85 6.16 -22.26
N ASP A 158 -17.75 7.47 -22.01
CA ASP A 158 -17.78 8.47 -23.07
C ASP A 158 -16.42 8.58 -23.79
N LEU A 159 -16.22 7.74 -24.80
CA LEU A 159 -15.04 7.79 -25.66
C LEU A 159 -15.13 8.88 -26.76
N ALA A 160 -16.19 9.69 -26.78
CA ALA A 160 -16.26 10.85 -27.68
C ALA A 160 -15.35 12.00 -27.22
N ASP A 161 -15.04 12.07 -25.92
CA ASP A 161 -13.98 12.93 -25.40
C ASP A 161 -12.60 12.32 -25.77
N PRO A 162 -11.80 12.98 -26.65
CA PRO A 162 -10.51 12.45 -27.06
C PRO A 162 -9.51 12.32 -25.91
N ARG A 163 -9.67 13.11 -24.84
CA ARG A 163 -8.81 13.06 -23.66
C ARG A 163 -9.04 11.76 -22.90
N ARG A 164 -10.32 11.40 -22.71
CA ARG A 164 -10.69 10.12 -22.12
C ARG A 164 -10.19 8.97 -22.97
N ALA A 165 -10.42 8.99 -24.28
CA ALA A 165 -9.95 7.94 -25.19
C ALA A 165 -8.41 7.77 -25.17
N ALA A 166 -7.64 8.82 -24.87
CA ALA A 166 -6.19 8.80 -24.81
C ALA A 166 -5.58 8.32 -23.48
N THR A 167 -6.38 8.16 -22.42
CA THR A 167 -5.86 7.77 -21.09
C THR A 167 -5.24 6.38 -21.11
N SER A 168 -3.99 6.26 -20.65
CA SER A 168 -3.28 4.98 -20.52
C SER A 168 -3.46 4.33 -19.15
N LEU A 169 -3.05 3.07 -19.01
CA LEU A 169 -2.97 2.42 -17.70
C LEU A 169 -1.87 3.06 -16.82
N GLU A 170 -0.80 3.59 -17.41
CA GLU A 170 0.22 4.37 -16.71
C GLU A 170 -0.39 5.61 -16.06
N ASP A 171 -1.26 6.33 -16.78
CA ASP A 171 -1.96 7.50 -16.24
C ASP A 171 -2.82 7.11 -15.03
N PHE A 172 -3.42 5.92 -15.04
CA PHE A 172 -4.16 5.42 -13.88
C PHE A 172 -3.22 5.10 -12.70
N LEU A 173 -2.18 4.30 -12.94
CA LEU A 173 -1.20 3.87 -11.91
C LEU A 173 -0.46 5.05 -11.27
N THR A 174 -0.31 6.15 -12.01
CA THR A 174 0.39 7.36 -11.56
C THR A 174 -0.56 8.47 -11.11
N MET A 175 -1.87 8.19 -11.03
CA MET A 175 -2.92 9.14 -10.62
C MET A 175 -2.91 10.43 -11.46
N ARG A 176 -2.71 10.29 -12.77
CA ARG A 176 -2.74 11.36 -13.78
C ARG A 176 -3.84 11.12 -14.81
N SER A 177 -4.95 10.50 -14.42
CA SER A 177 -6.04 10.13 -15.33
C SER A 177 -6.75 11.32 -15.97
N GLY A 178 -6.64 12.50 -15.38
CA GLY A 178 -7.38 13.70 -15.79
C GLY A 178 -8.86 13.70 -15.42
N ILE A 179 -9.36 12.61 -14.83
CA ILE A 179 -10.70 12.53 -14.23
C ILE A 179 -10.75 13.54 -13.10
N ASP A 180 -11.75 14.41 -13.12
CA ASP A 180 -11.99 15.30 -12.00
C ASP A 180 -12.36 14.44 -10.80
N TRP A 181 -11.57 14.51 -9.73
CA TRP A 181 -11.87 13.84 -8.47
C TRP A 181 -12.25 14.88 -7.41
N ALA A 182 -11.34 15.22 -6.51
CA ALA A 182 -11.62 16.15 -5.42
C ALA A 182 -11.29 17.59 -5.81
N LEU A 183 -12.02 18.55 -5.23
CA LEU A 183 -11.63 19.96 -5.32
C LEU A 183 -10.38 20.22 -4.47
N PRO A 184 -9.49 21.16 -4.86
CA PRO A 184 -8.34 21.51 -4.05
C PRO A 184 -8.74 21.90 -2.62
N GLY A 185 -8.23 21.17 -1.62
CA GLY A 185 -8.51 21.41 -0.21
C GLY A 185 -9.82 20.82 0.31
N GLN A 186 -10.57 20.07 -0.50
CA GLN A 186 -11.71 19.28 -0.04
C GLN A 186 -11.22 18.14 0.85
N THR A 187 -11.91 17.90 1.97
CA THR A 187 -11.58 16.84 2.93
C THR A 187 -12.66 15.76 2.94
N TYR A 188 -12.38 14.60 3.52
CA TYR A 188 -13.36 13.52 3.67
C TYR A 188 -14.52 13.86 4.62
N ASP A 189 -14.39 14.89 5.46
CA ASP A 189 -15.49 15.39 6.30
C ASP A 189 -16.57 16.11 5.47
N ASP A 190 -16.26 16.47 4.22
CA ASP A 190 -17.22 16.97 3.26
C ASP A 190 -17.95 15.79 2.61
N GLY A 191 -19.23 15.60 2.94
CA GLY A 191 -20.07 14.54 2.37
C GLY A 191 -20.26 14.62 0.84
N THR A 192 -19.80 15.69 0.19
CA THR A 192 -19.75 15.81 -1.28
C THR A 192 -18.40 15.40 -1.88
N HIS A 193 -17.41 15.04 -1.05
CA HIS A 193 -16.15 14.49 -1.52
C HIS A 193 -16.42 13.22 -2.34
N PRO A 194 -15.83 13.08 -3.55
CA PRO A 194 -16.18 11.99 -4.46
C PRO A 194 -16.00 10.60 -3.87
N THR A 195 -14.99 10.40 -3.02
CA THR A 195 -14.76 9.12 -2.33
C THR A 195 -15.88 8.81 -1.35
N VAL A 196 -16.38 9.79 -0.59
CA VAL A 196 -17.52 9.59 0.32
C VAL A 196 -18.78 9.24 -0.47
N VAL A 197 -19.00 9.93 -1.60
CA VAL A 197 -20.13 9.66 -2.49
C VAL A 197 -19.99 8.29 -3.17
N LEU A 198 -18.78 7.89 -3.54
CA LEU A 198 -18.45 6.58 -4.10
C LEU A 198 -18.76 5.49 -3.06
N GLU A 199 -18.26 5.61 -1.83
CA GLU A 199 -18.45 4.63 -0.77
C GLU A 199 -19.94 4.44 -0.39
N ALA A 200 -20.74 5.48 -0.58
CA ALA A 200 -22.19 5.45 -0.40
C ALA A 200 -22.98 4.94 -1.63
N SER A 201 -22.32 4.66 -2.75
CA SER A 201 -22.93 4.20 -4.01
C SER A 201 -23.02 2.67 -4.08
N ASP A 202 -24.07 2.17 -4.75
CA ASP A 202 -24.24 0.74 -5.07
C ASP A 202 -23.45 0.29 -6.32
N ALA A 203 -22.92 1.23 -7.10
CA ALA A 203 -22.27 0.96 -8.39
C ALA A 203 -20.98 1.79 -8.51
N TRP A 204 -19.87 1.25 -8.00
CA TRP A 204 -18.62 2.00 -7.88
C TRP A 204 -17.98 2.24 -9.25
N ILE A 205 -17.93 1.22 -10.09
CA ILE A 205 -17.35 1.35 -11.44
C ILE A 205 -18.13 2.38 -12.27
N ASP A 206 -19.46 2.30 -12.29
CA ASP A 206 -20.31 3.27 -13.02
C ASP A 206 -20.12 4.70 -12.50
N TYR A 207 -20.01 4.87 -11.17
CA TYR A 207 -19.76 6.18 -10.58
C TYR A 207 -18.46 6.79 -11.11
N VAL A 208 -17.35 6.05 -11.07
CA VAL A 208 -16.04 6.56 -11.53
C VAL A 208 -16.04 6.76 -13.04
N VAL A 209 -16.60 5.82 -13.81
CA VAL A 209 -16.71 5.92 -15.26
C VAL A 209 -17.48 7.18 -15.67
N ALA A 210 -18.57 7.53 -14.99
CA ALA A 210 -19.41 8.68 -15.31
C ALA A 210 -18.79 10.05 -14.97
N ARG A 211 -17.67 10.09 -14.22
CA ARG A 211 -17.02 11.35 -13.84
C ARG A 211 -16.51 12.13 -15.07
N PRO A 212 -16.58 13.47 -15.07
CA PRO A 212 -16.01 14.27 -16.14
C PRO A 212 -14.47 14.19 -16.14
N VAL A 213 -13.88 14.43 -17.31
CA VAL A 213 -12.43 14.64 -17.48
C VAL A 213 -12.19 16.15 -17.56
N GLY A 214 -11.49 16.71 -16.58
CA GLY A 214 -11.21 18.16 -16.55
C GLY A 214 -9.84 18.53 -17.09
N THR A 215 -8.89 17.59 -17.12
CA THR A 215 -7.51 17.85 -17.60
C THR A 215 -7.01 16.77 -18.55
N GLU A 216 -6.00 17.09 -19.36
CA GLU A 216 -5.34 16.11 -20.22
C GLU A 216 -4.68 15.01 -19.37
N PRO A 217 -4.91 13.72 -19.65
CA PRO A 217 -4.23 12.64 -18.98
C PRO A 217 -2.69 12.76 -19.07
N GLY A 218 -2.00 12.28 -18.05
CA GLY A 218 -0.55 12.31 -17.95
C GLY A 218 0.04 13.67 -17.56
N THR A 219 -0.75 14.75 -17.53
CA THR A 219 -0.24 16.12 -17.33
C THR A 219 -0.30 16.65 -15.90
N ARG A 220 -1.23 16.15 -15.08
CA ARG A 220 -1.46 16.61 -13.71
C ARG A 220 -1.73 15.43 -12.79
N PHE A 221 -1.04 15.39 -11.66
CA PHE A 221 -1.35 14.48 -10.56
C PHE A 221 -2.61 14.94 -9.84
N ASP A 222 -3.54 14.02 -9.62
CA ASP A 222 -4.75 14.19 -8.82
C ASP A 222 -5.00 12.92 -8.01
N TYR A 223 -4.89 12.99 -6.69
CA TYR A 223 -5.06 11.81 -5.83
C TYR A 223 -6.50 11.31 -5.95
N ASN A 224 -6.66 10.11 -6.51
CA ASN A 224 -7.96 9.62 -7.00
C ASN A 224 -8.20 8.17 -6.58
N ASP A 225 -9.08 8.00 -5.60
CA ASP A 225 -9.46 6.69 -5.06
C ASP A 225 -10.20 5.84 -6.11
N GLY A 226 -11.08 6.47 -6.89
CA GLY A 226 -11.84 5.81 -7.94
C GLY A 226 -10.96 5.18 -9.02
N VAL A 227 -9.83 5.80 -9.37
CA VAL A 227 -8.87 5.21 -10.32
C VAL A 227 -8.26 3.93 -9.76
N SER A 228 -8.04 3.84 -8.44
CA SER A 228 -7.60 2.59 -7.81
C SER A 228 -8.67 1.49 -7.94
N VAL A 229 -9.95 1.85 -7.77
CA VAL A 229 -11.09 0.93 -8.00
C VAL A 229 -11.08 0.40 -9.44
N LEU A 230 -10.88 1.29 -10.42
CA LEU A 230 -10.77 0.89 -11.83
C LEU A 230 -9.58 -0.06 -12.06
N LEU A 231 -8.42 0.17 -11.44
CA LEU A 231 -7.27 -0.73 -11.56
C LEU A 231 -7.59 -2.15 -11.04
N GLY A 232 -8.32 -2.26 -9.92
CA GLY A 232 -8.77 -3.56 -9.41
C GLY A 232 -9.70 -4.28 -10.39
N LYS A 233 -10.62 -3.54 -11.01
CA LYS A 233 -11.49 -4.07 -12.08
C LYS A 233 -10.71 -4.50 -13.32
N ILE A 234 -9.71 -3.74 -13.75
CA ILE A 234 -8.85 -4.09 -14.89
C ILE A 234 -8.13 -5.42 -14.66
N VAL A 235 -7.61 -5.67 -13.45
CA VAL A 235 -7.01 -6.97 -13.11
C VAL A 235 -8.02 -8.09 -13.32
N ARG A 236 -9.27 -7.90 -12.91
CA ARG A 236 -10.32 -8.91 -13.12
C ARG A 236 -10.62 -9.16 -14.59
N GLU A 237 -10.74 -8.12 -15.39
CA GLU A 237 -11.04 -8.28 -16.82
C GLU A 237 -9.87 -8.91 -17.59
N ALA A 238 -8.63 -8.60 -17.21
CA ALA A 238 -7.43 -9.14 -17.86
C ALA A 238 -7.14 -10.60 -17.48
N THR A 239 -7.39 -10.97 -16.23
CA THR A 239 -7.03 -12.30 -15.68
C THR A 239 -8.20 -13.27 -15.62
N GLY A 240 -9.43 -12.76 -15.62
CA GLY A 240 -10.64 -13.52 -15.32
C GLY A 240 -10.84 -13.84 -13.84
N GLN A 241 -9.96 -13.36 -12.95
CA GLN A 241 -10.03 -13.57 -11.50
C GLN A 241 -10.30 -12.27 -10.75
N ARG A 242 -11.12 -12.31 -9.72
CA ARG A 242 -11.32 -11.13 -8.85
C ARG A 242 -10.00 -10.78 -8.15
N LEU A 243 -9.75 -9.48 -7.93
CA LEU A 243 -8.45 -8.96 -7.44
C LEU A 243 -7.94 -9.65 -6.16
N ASP A 244 -8.84 -9.93 -5.21
CA ASP A 244 -8.52 -10.61 -3.95
C ASP A 244 -8.02 -12.03 -4.19
N ALA A 245 -8.70 -12.80 -5.05
CA ALA A 245 -8.29 -14.16 -5.41
C ALA A 245 -6.98 -14.16 -6.21
N TRP A 246 -6.82 -13.21 -7.12
CA TRP A 246 -5.58 -13.02 -7.88
C TRP A 246 -4.39 -12.70 -6.96
N ALA A 247 -4.57 -11.74 -6.05
CA ALA A 247 -3.55 -11.38 -5.05
C ALA A 247 -3.28 -12.54 -4.09
N GLU A 248 -4.30 -13.31 -3.68
CA GLU A 248 -4.12 -14.49 -2.84
C GLU A 248 -3.20 -15.52 -3.54
N GLU A 249 -3.50 -15.84 -4.79
CA GLU A 249 -2.80 -16.89 -5.54
C GLU A 249 -1.38 -16.48 -5.96
N ARG A 250 -1.18 -15.21 -6.31
CA ARG A 250 0.06 -14.70 -6.94
C ARG A 250 0.96 -13.90 -6.03
N LEU A 251 0.42 -13.31 -4.96
CA LEU A 251 1.17 -12.46 -4.04
C LEU A 251 1.19 -13.03 -2.62
N PHE A 252 0.02 -13.15 -1.98
CA PHE A 252 -0.09 -13.47 -0.55
C PHE A 252 0.39 -14.88 -0.21
N ARG A 253 -0.14 -15.92 -0.85
CA ARG A 253 0.26 -17.30 -0.56
C ARG A 253 1.74 -17.56 -0.88
N PRO A 254 2.32 -17.09 -2.00
CA PRO A 254 3.75 -17.23 -2.26
C PRO A 254 4.66 -16.61 -1.21
N ILE A 255 4.21 -15.54 -0.54
CA ILE A 255 5.01 -14.84 0.48
C ILE A 255 4.64 -15.20 1.92
N GLY A 256 3.68 -16.10 2.12
CA GLY A 256 3.26 -16.62 3.43
C GLY A 256 2.28 -15.72 4.18
N ILE A 257 1.41 -15.01 3.46
CA ILE A 257 0.26 -14.30 4.02
C ILE A 257 -0.97 -15.20 3.85
N ASP A 258 -1.45 -15.76 4.95
CA ASP A 258 -2.58 -16.70 4.96
C ASP A 258 -3.86 -16.10 5.56
N GLU A 259 -3.76 -14.96 6.24
CA GLU A 259 -4.89 -14.26 6.86
C GLU A 259 -4.97 -12.81 6.36
N TYR A 260 -6.12 -12.45 5.79
CA TYR A 260 -6.44 -11.09 5.39
C TYR A 260 -7.95 -10.89 5.35
N TYR A 261 -8.37 -9.64 5.37
CA TYR A 261 -9.73 -9.26 5.00
C TYR A 261 -9.66 -8.17 3.94
N TRP A 262 -10.44 -8.31 2.88
CA TRP A 262 -10.52 -7.29 1.83
C TRP A 262 -11.99 -6.96 1.60
N LYS A 263 -12.38 -5.71 1.85
CA LYS A 263 -13.74 -5.22 1.63
C LYS A 263 -14.17 -5.46 0.17
N LEU A 264 -15.44 -5.79 0.00
CA LEU A 264 -16.07 -5.84 -1.33
C LEU A 264 -17.02 -4.65 -1.47
N ALA A 265 -16.95 -3.96 -2.60
CA ALA A 265 -17.95 -2.98 -2.99
C ALA A 265 -19.33 -3.65 -3.23
N PRO A 266 -20.44 -2.90 -3.22
CA PRO A 266 -21.78 -3.48 -3.39
C PRO A 266 -22.00 -4.23 -4.72
N ASP A 267 -21.27 -3.85 -5.77
CA ASP A 267 -21.25 -4.53 -7.08
C ASP A 267 -20.43 -5.84 -7.08
N GLY A 268 -19.82 -6.20 -5.95
CA GLY A 268 -19.04 -7.41 -5.74
C GLY A 268 -17.60 -7.32 -6.25
N GLU A 269 -17.16 -6.15 -6.70
CA GLU A 269 -15.74 -5.88 -6.94
C GLU A 269 -15.00 -5.65 -5.62
N VAL A 270 -13.68 -5.82 -5.65
CA VAL A 270 -12.84 -5.61 -4.47
C VAL A 270 -12.60 -4.11 -4.29
N ASP A 271 -12.73 -3.64 -3.05
CA ASP A 271 -12.35 -2.27 -2.68
C ASP A 271 -10.83 -2.13 -2.70
N SER A 272 -10.31 -1.85 -3.89
CA SER A 272 -8.88 -1.68 -4.13
C SER A 272 -8.38 -0.28 -3.78
N GLU A 273 -9.21 0.60 -3.22
CA GLU A 273 -8.83 1.95 -2.85
C GLU A 273 -8.43 2.03 -1.38
N GLY A 274 -9.17 1.38 -0.46
CA GLY A 274 -8.87 1.41 0.97
C GLY A 274 -9.12 0.10 1.72
N GLY A 275 -9.67 -0.91 1.06
CA GLY A 275 -10.37 -2.00 1.74
C GLY A 275 -9.55 -3.15 2.31
N LEU A 276 -8.22 -3.17 2.19
CA LEU A 276 -7.40 -4.29 2.65
C LEU A 276 -7.03 -4.16 4.14
N TYR A 277 -7.05 -5.29 4.83
CA TYR A 277 -6.62 -5.45 6.22
C TYR A 277 -5.61 -6.58 6.29
N LEU A 278 -4.47 -6.29 6.92
CA LEU A 278 -3.39 -7.24 7.17
C LEU A 278 -2.87 -7.08 8.60
N SER A 279 -2.23 -8.11 9.13
CA SER A 279 -1.38 -7.95 10.31
C SER A 279 -0.14 -7.11 9.96
N THR A 280 0.46 -6.42 10.94
CA THR A 280 1.70 -5.65 10.73
C THR A 280 2.84 -6.53 10.18
N HIS A 281 2.91 -7.80 10.61
CA HIS A 281 3.91 -8.75 10.16
C HIS A 281 3.71 -9.18 8.71
N ASP A 282 2.46 -9.33 8.28
CA ASP A 282 2.12 -9.70 6.91
C ASP A 282 2.27 -8.54 5.95
N LEU A 283 1.90 -7.33 6.36
CA LEU A 283 2.23 -6.13 5.60
C LEU A 283 3.75 -6.01 5.38
N ALA A 284 4.55 -6.30 6.40
CA ALA A 284 6.01 -6.25 6.29
C ALA A 284 6.57 -7.28 5.29
N ARG A 285 5.87 -8.39 5.03
CA ARG A 285 6.27 -9.34 3.98
C ARG A 285 6.24 -8.68 2.62
N ILE A 286 5.25 -7.83 2.33
CA ILE A 286 5.13 -7.18 1.02
C ILE A 286 6.31 -6.22 0.72
N GLY A 287 6.90 -5.61 1.76
CA GLY A 287 7.93 -4.58 1.62
C GLY A 287 9.37 -5.01 1.90
N TYR A 288 9.60 -6.27 2.28
CA TYR A 288 10.93 -6.81 2.60
C TYR A 288 11.64 -7.37 1.36
#